data_AF-A0A8H4FIM3-F1
#
_entry.id   AF-A0A8H4FIM3-F1
#
_cell.length_a   1.000
_cell.length_b   1.000
_cell.length_c   1.000
_cell.angle_alpha   90.00
_cell.angle_beta   90.00
_cell.angle_gamma   90.00
#
_symmetry.space_group_name_H-M   'P 1'
#
loop_
_entity.id
_entity.type
_entity.pdbx_description
1 polymer ?
#
loop_
_entity_poly.entity_id
_entity_poly.type
_entity_poly.pdbx_seq_one_letter_code
_entity_poly.pdbx_strand_id
1 'polypeptide(L)'
;MCPTNNEKVGFKCSSTRPVARILTSQQRVCKSSVEHLCIPGTKIVFGPGCKRFMWQHVIRFQLCPKHTIFKRWGDIALKLYAVRPDGSSWTETWDLVIRPKIQTAMNRCASEAVKLGLVREEDGERVWENWAKGFLSDEWDGSTFDEDYARRLLQKVSDAEDAERRGREHDNDRITAIREAREKLLEEIFFLEDVIDDRRRPFGARPRRYPGQGLVYKYFLGGDGPSPAIEARVLEAQRPYL
;
A
#
# COMPACT_ATOMS: atom_id res chain seq x y z
N MET A 1 6.51 -10.60 70.82
CA MET A 1 6.89 -9.40 71.58
C MET A 1 7.07 -8.25 70.61
N CYS A 2 6.13 -7.32 70.60
CA CYS A 2 6.27 -6.00 69.99
C CYS A 2 6.87 -5.05 71.04
N PRO A 3 7.51 -3.96 70.63
CA PRO A 3 7.38 -2.70 71.32
C PRO A 3 6.50 -1.73 70.51
N THR A 4 5.44 -1.29 71.17
CA THR A 4 4.56 -0.16 70.88
C THR A 4 5.06 1.09 71.61
N ASN A 5 4.91 2.27 71.00
CA ASN A 5 4.45 3.56 71.57
C ASN A 5 4.76 4.69 70.56
N ASN A 6 3.74 5.33 69.96
CA ASN A 6 2.99 6.54 70.40
C ASN A 6 3.83 7.83 70.26
N GLU A 7 3.38 8.98 69.73
CA GLU A 7 2.08 9.47 69.26
C GLU A 7 2.25 10.82 68.51
N LYS A 8 1.40 11.03 67.48
CA LYS A 8 0.68 12.26 67.03
C LYS A 8 1.38 13.62 66.89
N VAL A 9 1.29 14.22 65.68
CA VAL A 9 0.49 15.42 65.25
C VAL A 9 0.54 15.37 63.71
N GLY A 10 -0.49 15.46 62.86
CA GLY A 10 -1.73 16.21 62.87
C GLY A 10 -1.73 17.19 61.68
N PHE A 11 -1.94 16.70 60.45
CA PHE A 11 -2.32 17.55 59.31
C PHE A 11 -3.35 16.82 58.45
N LYS A 12 -4.62 17.22 58.60
CA LYS A 12 -5.68 16.96 57.62
C LYS A 12 -5.56 18.03 56.54
N CYS A 13 -5.34 17.63 55.29
CA CYS A 13 -5.77 18.42 54.14
C CYS A 13 -6.41 17.46 53.12
N SER A 14 -7.73 17.41 53.19
CA SER A 14 -8.71 17.36 52.11
C SER A 14 -8.28 16.82 50.74
N SER A 15 -8.82 15.64 50.41
CA SER A 15 -9.52 15.37 49.16
C SER A 15 -8.87 15.89 47.86
N THR A 16 -7.96 15.09 47.32
CA THR A 16 -7.82 14.94 45.86
C THR A 16 -8.21 13.51 45.51
N ARG A 17 -9.15 13.43 44.57
CA ARG A 17 -9.77 12.22 44.01
C ARG A 17 -8.71 11.14 43.72
N PRO A 18 -9.06 9.84 43.78
CA PRO A 18 -8.19 8.82 43.23
C PRO A 18 -8.01 9.15 41.75
N VAL A 19 -6.83 9.67 41.39
CA VAL A 19 -6.39 9.68 39.99
C VAL A 19 -6.42 8.23 39.62
N ALA A 20 -7.35 7.92 38.70
CA ALA A 20 -7.56 6.60 38.17
C ALA A 20 -6.21 5.95 37.97
N ARG A 21 -6.05 4.73 38.51
CA ARG A 21 -5.11 3.76 37.97
C ARG A 21 -5.23 3.84 36.46
N ILE A 22 -4.34 4.57 35.81
CA ILE A 22 -4.01 4.34 34.42
C ILE A 22 -3.50 2.91 34.47
N LEU A 23 -4.38 2.00 34.08
CA LEU A 23 -4.04 0.63 33.76
C LEU A 23 -2.86 0.75 32.80
N THR A 24 -1.65 0.61 33.34
CA THR A 24 -0.45 0.32 32.56
C THR A 24 -0.75 -1.03 31.94
N SER A 25 -1.39 -1.00 30.76
CA SER A 25 -1.46 -2.16 29.88
C SER A 25 -0.01 -2.61 29.76
N GLN A 26 0.32 -3.73 30.42
CA GLN A 26 1.68 -4.23 30.47
C GLN A 26 2.25 -4.17 29.05
N GLN A 27 3.34 -3.42 28.87
CA GLN A 27 4.02 -3.31 27.59
C GLN A 27 4.52 -4.71 27.25
N ARG A 28 3.78 -5.40 26.38
CA ARG A 28 4.01 -6.82 26.07
C ARG A 28 4.39 -6.99 24.61
N VAL A 29 5.43 -7.78 24.39
CA VAL A 29 5.87 -8.23 23.07
C VAL A 29 5.77 -9.74 23.06
N CYS A 30 4.96 -10.30 22.14
CA CYS A 30 4.76 -11.74 22.02
C CYS A 30 4.43 -12.45 23.36
N LYS A 31 3.52 -11.86 24.16
CA LYS A 31 3.07 -12.31 25.50
C LYS A 31 4.06 -12.13 26.67
N SER A 32 5.30 -11.70 26.42
CA SER A 32 6.29 -11.37 27.45
C SER A 32 6.33 -9.87 27.74
N SER A 33 6.61 -9.47 28.98
CA SER A 33 6.80 -8.04 29.28
C SER A 33 8.13 -7.53 28.71
N VAL A 34 8.16 -6.25 28.33
CA VAL A 34 9.38 -5.55 27.87
C VAL A 34 10.51 -5.69 28.89
N GLU A 35 10.22 -5.47 30.17
CA GLU A 35 11.18 -5.60 31.28
C GLU A 35 11.81 -7.00 31.38
N HIS A 36 10.99 -8.06 31.23
CA HIS A 36 11.47 -9.43 31.30
C HIS A 36 12.42 -9.78 30.13
N LEU A 37 12.11 -9.26 28.94
CA LEU A 37 12.92 -9.47 27.74
C LEU A 37 14.24 -8.69 27.75
N CYS A 38 14.32 -7.61 28.55
CA CYS A 38 15.57 -6.88 28.80
C CYS A 38 16.58 -7.66 29.66
N ILE A 39 16.15 -8.70 30.38
CA ILE A 39 17.05 -9.53 31.20
C ILE A 39 18.02 -10.30 30.27
N PRO A 40 19.34 -10.24 30.54
CA PRO A 40 20.32 -11.02 29.79
C PRO A 40 19.99 -12.52 29.79
N GLY A 41 20.16 -13.18 28.65
CA GLY A 41 19.86 -14.61 28.49
C GLY A 41 18.40 -14.95 28.19
N THR A 42 17.44 -14.06 28.44
CA THR A 42 16.03 -14.30 28.10
C THR A 42 15.83 -14.40 26.59
N LYS A 43 15.17 -15.46 26.12
CA LYS A 43 14.85 -15.63 24.68
C LYS A 43 13.47 -15.08 24.36
N ILE A 44 13.33 -14.47 23.17
CA ILE A 44 12.04 -14.07 22.63
C ILE A 44 11.42 -15.27 21.93
N VAL A 45 10.18 -15.59 22.28
CA VAL A 45 9.38 -16.60 21.59
C VAL A 45 8.46 -15.90 20.62
N PHE A 46 8.77 -16.02 19.32
CA PHE A 46 7.94 -15.43 18.26
C PHE A 46 6.71 -16.30 17.99
N GLY A 47 5.54 -15.67 17.97
CA GLY A 47 4.30 -16.33 17.52
C GLY A 47 4.30 -16.62 16.01
N PRO A 48 3.32 -17.41 15.52
CA PRO A 48 3.25 -17.80 14.10
C PRO A 48 3.30 -16.59 13.14
N GLY A 49 2.50 -15.55 13.38
CA GLY A 49 2.49 -14.34 12.54
C GLY A 49 3.84 -13.62 12.52
N CYS A 50 4.52 -13.50 13.66
CA CYS A 50 5.84 -12.89 13.73
C CYS A 50 6.90 -13.72 12.99
N LYS A 51 6.85 -15.06 13.12
CA LYS A 51 7.73 -15.96 12.38
C LYS A 51 7.51 -15.86 10.87
N ARG A 52 6.25 -15.83 10.43
CA ARG A 52 5.87 -15.60 9.04
C ARG A 52 6.47 -14.29 8.52
N PHE A 53 6.29 -13.17 9.24
CA PHE A 53 6.87 -11.88 8.84
C PHE A 53 8.41 -11.91 8.76
N MET A 54 9.08 -12.55 9.72
CA MET A 54 10.53 -12.71 9.67
C MET A 54 10.97 -13.48 8.42
N TRP A 55 10.32 -14.59 8.11
CA TRP A 55 10.61 -15.36 6.90
C TRP A 55 10.36 -14.56 5.63
N GLN A 56 9.23 -13.86 5.53
CA GLN A 56 8.94 -12.98 4.41
C GLN A 56 9.99 -11.87 4.25
N HIS A 57 10.48 -11.31 5.35
CA HIS A 57 11.55 -10.31 5.33
C HIS A 57 12.86 -10.91 4.82
N VAL A 58 13.22 -12.10 5.30
CA VAL A 58 14.41 -12.84 4.87
C VAL A 58 14.36 -13.14 3.36
N ILE A 59 13.23 -13.62 2.86
CA ILE A 59 13.02 -13.92 1.43
C ILE A 59 13.05 -12.63 0.60
N ARG A 60 12.29 -11.61 1.01
CA ARG A 60 12.17 -10.34 0.27
C ARG A 60 13.50 -9.62 0.11
N PHE A 61 14.34 -9.64 1.14
CA PHE A 61 15.64 -8.98 1.12
C PHE A 61 16.81 -9.93 0.85
N GLN A 62 16.50 -11.19 0.55
CA GLN A 62 17.46 -12.25 0.23
C GLN A 62 18.61 -12.29 1.26
N LEU A 63 18.26 -12.27 2.54
CA LEU A 63 19.24 -12.10 3.60
C LEU A 63 20.25 -13.25 3.63
N CYS A 64 21.54 -12.90 3.71
CA CYS A 64 22.65 -13.83 3.85
C CYS A 64 23.27 -13.69 5.25
N PRO A 65 23.36 -14.77 6.05
CA PRO A 65 23.91 -14.73 7.42
C PRO A 65 25.28 -14.06 7.52
N LYS A 66 26.16 -14.29 6.52
CA LYS A 66 27.54 -13.77 6.47
C LYS A 66 27.61 -12.25 6.23
N HIS A 67 26.61 -11.69 5.56
CA HIS A 67 26.58 -10.29 5.14
C HIS A 67 25.28 -9.60 5.55
N THR A 68 24.70 -10.02 6.68
CA THR A 68 23.39 -9.52 7.11
C THR A 68 23.48 -8.07 7.56
N ILE A 69 23.51 -7.16 6.59
CA ILE A 69 23.18 -5.76 6.83
C ILE A 69 21.69 -5.76 7.08
N PHE A 70 21.31 -5.35 8.30
CA PHE A 70 19.92 -5.32 8.72
C PHE A 70 19.17 -4.27 7.90
N LYS A 71 18.59 -4.68 6.76
CA LYS A 71 17.80 -3.81 5.89
C LYS A 71 16.42 -3.55 6.51
N ARG A 72 15.98 -2.29 6.45
CA ARG A 72 14.63 -1.86 6.83
C ARG A 72 14.20 -2.26 8.25
N TRP A 73 15.04 -1.89 9.24
CA TRP A 73 14.74 -2.12 10.67
C TRP A 73 13.38 -1.60 11.10
N GLY A 74 13.01 -0.38 10.71
CA GLY A 74 11.72 0.21 11.13
C GLY A 74 10.52 -0.65 10.77
N ASP A 75 10.50 -1.19 9.56
CA ASP A 75 9.36 -1.98 9.06
C ASP A 75 9.21 -3.31 9.81
N ILE A 76 10.31 -4.03 10.01
CA ILE A 76 10.26 -5.31 10.71
C ILE A 76 10.04 -5.11 12.21
N ALA A 77 10.63 -4.07 12.81
CA ALA A 77 10.45 -3.78 14.22
C ALA A 77 8.98 -3.52 14.55
N LEU A 78 8.29 -2.76 13.69
CA LEU A 78 6.86 -2.51 13.84
C LEU A 78 6.04 -3.80 13.71
N LYS A 79 6.31 -4.63 12.69
CA LYS A 79 5.61 -5.91 12.48
C LYS A 79 5.86 -6.95 13.57
N LEU A 80 6.98 -6.85 14.28
CA LEU A 80 7.32 -7.71 15.42
C LEU A 80 6.91 -7.12 16.77
N TYR A 81 6.20 -5.98 16.78
CA TYR A 81 5.83 -5.24 18.00
C TYR A 81 7.05 -4.85 18.85
N ALA A 82 8.22 -4.75 18.22
CA ALA A 82 9.47 -4.36 18.86
C ALA A 82 9.59 -2.84 19.03
N VAL A 83 8.67 -2.08 18.45
CA VAL A 83 8.48 -0.64 18.69
C VAL A 83 7.01 -0.39 19.00
N ARG A 84 6.68 0.83 19.45
CA ARG A 84 5.30 1.25 19.66
C ARG A 84 4.55 1.38 18.32
N PRO A 85 3.20 1.42 18.33
CA PRO A 85 2.41 1.55 17.10
C PRO A 85 2.72 2.80 16.26
N ASP A 86 3.19 3.88 16.89
CA ASP A 86 3.64 5.12 16.24
C ASP A 86 5.08 5.03 15.70
N GLY A 87 5.74 3.86 15.84
CA GLY A 87 7.12 3.63 15.44
C GLY A 87 8.17 4.08 16.45
N SER A 88 7.77 4.71 17.55
CA SER A 88 8.70 5.16 18.59
C SER A 88 9.22 4.00 19.44
N SER A 89 10.43 4.17 19.98
CA SER A 89 11.04 3.18 20.86
C SER A 89 10.28 3.00 22.16
N TRP A 90 10.38 1.81 22.75
CA TRP A 90 9.88 1.56 24.10
C TRP A 90 10.74 2.27 25.14
N THR A 91 12.06 2.04 25.09
CA THR A 91 13.12 2.68 25.89
C THR A 91 14.48 2.56 25.17
N GLU A 92 15.46 3.40 25.53
CA GLU A 92 16.81 3.30 24.96
C GLU A 92 17.48 1.94 25.26
N THR A 93 17.33 1.45 26.49
CA THR A 93 17.83 0.11 26.88
C THR A 93 17.17 -1.01 26.08
N TRP A 94 15.89 -0.86 25.74
CA TRP A 94 15.18 -1.84 24.93
C TRP A 94 15.80 -1.97 23.54
N ASP A 95 16.11 -0.86 22.87
CA ASP A 95 16.68 -0.88 21.52
C ASP A 95 18.03 -1.60 21.46
N LEU A 96 18.87 -1.41 22.48
CA LEU A 96 20.15 -2.09 22.62
C LEU A 96 20.00 -3.61 22.78
N VAL A 97 18.89 -4.08 23.35
CA VAL A 97 18.67 -5.49 23.67
C VAL A 97 17.84 -6.20 22.59
N ILE A 98 16.80 -5.56 22.07
CA ILE A 98 15.84 -6.18 21.15
C ILE A 98 16.44 -6.40 19.77
N ARG A 99 17.23 -5.43 19.28
CA ARG A 99 17.77 -5.44 17.92
C ARG A 99 18.73 -6.62 17.70
N PRO A 100 19.71 -6.89 18.58
CA PRO A 100 20.55 -8.08 18.47
C PRO A 100 19.78 -9.39 18.53
N LYS A 101 18.73 -9.48 19.37
CA LYS A 101 17.89 -10.68 19.48
C LYS A 101 17.12 -10.96 18.19
N ILE A 102 16.50 -9.94 17.60
CA ILE A 102 15.77 -10.07 16.33
C ILE A 102 16.74 -10.38 15.19
N GLN A 103 17.90 -9.73 15.15
CA GLN A 103 18.93 -10.02 14.15
C GLN A 103 19.41 -11.47 14.22
N THR A 104 19.66 -11.98 15.43
CA THR A 104 20.03 -13.39 15.64
C THR A 104 18.94 -14.33 15.13
N ALA A 105 17.66 -14.01 15.41
CA ALA A 105 16.54 -14.82 14.97
C ALA A 105 16.38 -14.82 13.45
N MET A 106 16.59 -13.68 12.77
CA MET A 106 16.58 -13.62 11.31
C MET A 106 17.78 -14.32 10.67
N ASN A 107 18.98 -14.20 11.25
CA ASN A 107 20.15 -14.94 10.79
C ASN A 107 19.92 -16.45 10.85
N ARG A 108 19.19 -16.91 11.88
CA ARG A 108 18.77 -18.30 11.98
C ARG A 108 17.82 -18.69 10.85
N CYS A 109 16.77 -17.91 10.57
CA CYS A 109 15.88 -18.15 9.42
C CYS A 109 16.68 -18.19 8.10
N ALA A 110 17.53 -17.19 7.85
CA ALA A 110 18.37 -17.14 6.66
C ALA A 110 19.32 -18.35 6.55
N SER A 111 19.81 -18.87 7.68
CA SER A 111 20.63 -20.09 7.69
C SER A 111 19.80 -21.35 7.41
N GLU A 112 18.58 -21.42 7.96
CA GLU A 112 17.64 -22.52 7.75
C GLU A 112 17.11 -22.57 6.32
N ALA A 113 17.09 -21.45 5.59
CA ALA A 113 16.63 -21.37 4.20
C ALA A 113 17.32 -22.38 3.25
N VAL A 114 18.62 -22.64 3.46
CA VAL A 114 19.37 -23.64 2.68
C VAL A 114 18.88 -25.06 2.98
N LYS A 115 18.64 -25.36 4.26
CA LYS A 115 18.13 -26.69 4.67
C LYS A 115 16.71 -26.95 4.15
N LEU A 116 15.94 -25.88 3.96
CA LEU A 116 14.59 -25.92 3.41
C LEU A 116 14.56 -25.88 1.88
N GLY A 117 15.72 -25.87 1.21
CA GLY A 117 15.79 -25.84 -0.26
C GLY A 117 15.34 -24.51 -0.89
N LEU A 118 15.16 -23.45 -0.09
CA LEU A 118 14.78 -22.12 -0.60
C LEU A 118 15.94 -21.39 -1.27
N VAL A 119 17.16 -21.80 -0.94
CA VAL A 119 18.41 -21.18 -1.38
C VAL A 119 19.40 -22.27 -1.74
N ARG A 120 20.00 -22.15 -2.93
CA ARG A 120 21.19 -22.90 -3.33
C ARG A 120 22.44 -22.07 -3.09
N GLU A 121 23.56 -22.75 -2.85
CA GLU A 121 24.88 -22.13 -2.83
C GLU A 121 25.60 -22.50 -4.13
N GLU A 122 25.87 -21.50 -4.97
CA GLU A 122 26.54 -21.63 -6.27
C GLU A 122 27.73 -20.66 -6.28
N ASP A 123 28.95 -21.16 -6.53
CA ASP A 123 30.20 -20.38 -6.54
C ASP A 123 30.45 -19.49 -5.30
N GLY A 124 29.93 -19.92 -4.14
CA GLY A 124 30.02 -19.17 -2.89
C GLY A 124 28.98 -18.07 -2.73
N GLU A 125 28.12 -17.88 -3.72
CA GLU A 125 26.95 -17.00 -3.69
C GLU A 125 25.68 -17.77 -3.36
N ARG A 126 24.70 -17.06 -2.79
CA ARG A 126 23.39 -17.62 -2.45
C ARG A 126 22.36 -17.25 -3.50
N VAL A 127 21.86 -18.25 -4.20
CA VAL A 127 20.82 -18.11 -5.22
C VAL A 127 19.49 -18.52 -4.62
N TRP A 128 18.57 -17.56 -4.48
CA TRP A 128 17.22 -17.82 -4.00
C TRP A 128 16.37 -18.44 -5.11
N GLU A 129 15.63 -19.50 -4.76
CA GLU A 129 14.71 -20.13 -5.69
C GLU A 129 13.58 -19.19 -6.08
N ASN A 130 13.23 -19.17 -7.38
CA ASN A 130 12.17 -18.31 -7.87
C ASN A 130 10.81 -18.65 -7.23
N TRP A 131 10.55 -19.93 -6.97
CA TRP A 131 9.31 -20.37 -6.35
C TRP A 131 9.17 -19.90 -4.89
N ALA A 132 10.28 -19.65 -4.18
CA ALA A 132 10.25 -19.17 -2.79
C ALA A 132 9.56 -17.80 -2.65
N LYS A 133 9.48 -17.03 -3.74
CA LYS A 133 8.70 -15.78 -3.80
C LYS A 133 7.21 -16.00 -3.49
N GLY A 134 6.68 -17.21 -3.67
CA GLY A 134 5.29 -17.54 -3.31
C GLY A 134 4.96 -17.33 -1.84
N PHE A 135 5.94 -17.53 -0.96
CA PHE A 135 5.79 -17.27 0.47
C PHE A 135 5.70 -15.78 0.84
N LEU A 136 5.94 -14.87 -0.12
CA LEU A 136 5.66 -13.45 0.07
C LEU A 136 4.15 -13.14 0.00
N SER A 137 3.33 -14.10 -0.44
CA SER A 137 1.87 -13.97 -0.46
C SER A 137 1.30 -13.80 0.95
N ASP A 138 0.23 -13.00 1.03
CA ASP A 138 -0.48 -12.81 2.30
C ASP A 138 -1.32 -14.02 2.73
N GLU A 139 -1.58 -14.96 1.82
CA GLU A 139 -2.26 -16.22 2.12
C GLU A 139 -1.34 -17.24 2.80
N TRP A 140 -0.02 -17.08 2.73
CA TRP A 140 0.92 -18.01 3.36
C TRP A 140 0.92 -17.85 4.88
N ASP A 141 0.57 -18.89 5.63
CA ASP A 141 0.45 -18.84 7.10
C ASP A 141 1.80 -18.97 7.85
N GLY A 142 2.89 -19.32 7.16
CA GLY A 142 4.20 -19.54 7.75
C GLY A 142 4.42 -20.96 8.30
N SER A 143 3.55 -21.93 8.00
CA SER A 143 3.62 -23.28 8.57
C SER A 143 4.39 -24.29 7.72
N THR A 144 4.38 -24.14 6.39
CA THR A 144 5.00 -25.08 5.44
C THR A 144 5.90 -24.38 4.43
N PHE A 145 6.94 -25.08 3.99
CA PHE A 145 7.90 -24.65 2.97
C PHE A 145 7.89 -25.59 1.75
N ASP A 146 6.70 -26.06 1.38
CA ASP A 146 6.48 -26.91 0.21
C ASP A 146 6.55 -26.10 -1.10
N GLU A 147 7.30 -26.61 -2.08
CA GLU A 147 7.50 -25.96 -3.37
C GLU A 147 6.21 -25.86 -4.19
N ASP A 148 5.44 -26.96 -4.26
CA ASP A 148 4.18 -26.98 -5.02
C ASP A 148 3.18 -25.98 -4.43
N TYR A 149 3.12 -25.88 -3.10
CA TYR A 149 2.32 -24.86 -2.43
C TYR A 149 2.76 -23.45 -2.77
N ALA A 150 4.07 -23.17 -2.74
CA ALA A 150 4.60 -21.86 -3.10
C ALA A 150 4.29 -21.49 -4.56
N ARG A 151 4.42 -22.45 -5.49
CA ARG A 151 4.05 -22.28 -6.91
C ARG A 151 2.56 -21.99 -7.06
N ARG A 152 1.67 -22.67 -6.32
CA ARG A 152 0.24 -22.35 -6.29
C ARG A 152 -0.03 -20.92 -5.82
N LEU A 153 0.67 -20.45 -4.79
CA LEU A 153 0.56 -19.08 -4.30
C LEU A 153 1.03 -18.06 -5.35
N LEU A 154 2.13 -18.33 -6.06
CA LEU A 154 2.60 -17.49 -7.17
C LEU A 154 1.59 -17.43 -8.31
N GLN A 155 1.04 -18.57 -8.70
CA GLN A 155 0.06 -18.63 -9.79
C GLN A 155 -1.17 -17.77 -9.47
N LYS A 156 -1.70 -17.85 -8.24
CA LYS A 156 -2.83 -17.01 -7.82
C LYS A 156 -2.54 -15.52 -7.92
N VAL A 157 -1.34 -15.09 -7.52
CA VAL A 157 -0.94 -13.68 -7.63
C VAL A 157 -0.87 -13.25 -9.10
N SER A 158 -0.27 -14.09 -9.96
CA SER A 158 -0.23 -13.83 -11.41
C SER A 158 -1.63 -13.75 -12.02
N ASP A 159 -2.52 -14.69 -11.68
CA ASP A 159 -3.89 -14.73 -12.19
C ASP A 159 -4.69 -13.49 -11.77
N ALA A 160 -4.48 -13.02 -10.54
CA ALA A 160 -5.10 -11.80 -10.03
C ALA A 160 -4.60 -10.55 -10.78
N GLU A 161 -3.29 -10.42 -10.97
CA GLU A 161 -2.70 -9.31 -11.73
C GLU A 161 -3.17 -9.29 -13.19
N ASP A 162 -3.27 -10.46 -13.83
CA ASP A 162 -3.79 -10.57 -15.19
C ASP A 162 -5.29 -10.27 -15.25
N ALA A 163 -6.08 -10.67 -14.25
CA ALA A 163 -7.49 -10.31 -14.16
C ALA A 163 -7.69 -8.79 -14.01
N GLU A 164 -6.89 -8.13 -13.17
CA GLU A 164 -6.88 -6.67 -13.04
C GLU A 164 -6.46 -5.98 -14.34
N ARG A 165 -5.44 -6.52 -15.04
CA ARG A 165 -5.02 -5.98 -16.34
C ARG A 165 -6.14 -6.05 -17.37
N ARG A 166 -6.78 -7.21 -17.51
CA ARG A 166 -7.96 -7.37 -18.39
C ARG A 166 -9.11 -6.46 -18.01
N GLY A 167 -9.35 -6.24 -16.72
CA GLY A 167 -10.35 -5.28 -16.25
C GLY A 167 -10.06 -3.86 -16.72
N ARG A 168 -8.81 -3.40 -16.58
CA ARG A 168 -8.39 -2.07 -17.06
C ARG A 168 -8.50 -1.91 -18.57
N GLU A 169 -8.16 -2.95 -19.33
CA GLU A 169 -8.30 -2.95 -20.79
C GLU A 169 -9.78 -2.80 -21.20
N HIS A 170 -10.67 -3.58 -20.60
CA HIS A 170 -12.10 -3.48 -20.85
C HIS A 170 -12.68 -2.10 -20.49
N ASP A 171 -12.22 -1.50 -19.39
CA ASP A 171 -12.63 -0.15 -19.02
C ASP A 171 -12.13 0.89 -20.03
N ASN A 172 -10.92 0.75 -20.54
CA ASN A 172 -10.37 1.62 -21.58
C ASN A 172 -11.14 1.49 -22.90
N ASP A 173 -11.50 0.27 -23.30
CA ASP A 173 -12.32 0.02 -24.49
C ASP A 173 -13.70 0.66 -24.34
N ARG A 174 -14.31 0.53 -23.15
CA ARG A 174 -15.58 1.17 -22.83
C ARG A 174 -15.49 2.69 -22.88
N ILE A 175 -14.43 3.28 -22.33
CA ILE A 175 -14.18 4.73 -22.39
C ILE A 175 -14.05 5.19 -23.85
N THR A 176 -13.34 4.41 -24.67
CA THR A 176 -13.16 4.70 -26.10
C THR A 176 -14.48 4.65 -26.86
N ALA A 177 -15.28 3.60 -26.65
CA ALA A 177 -16.59 3.46 -27.26
C ALA A 177 -17.55 4.61 -26.87
N ILE A 178 -17.52 5.05 -25.62
CA ILE A 178 -18.30 6.21 -25.17
C ILE A 178 -17.84 7.50 -25.88
N ARG A 179 -16.53 7.69 -26.05
CA ARG A 179 -15.98 8.86 -26.78
C ARG A 179 -16.44 8.86 -28.24
N GLU A 180 -16.31 7.73 -28.94
CA GLU A 180 -16.76 7.61 -30.33
C GLU A 180 -18.27 7.82 -30.49
N ALA A 181 -19.08 7.25 -29.59
CA ALA A 181 -20.53 7.44 -29.61
C ALA A 181 -20.92 8.91 -29.38
N ARG A 182 -20.21 9.60 -28.46
CA ARG A 182 -20.39 11.03 -28.22
C ARG A 182 -20.04 11.84 -29.47
N GLU A 183 -18.96 11.50 -30.16
CA GLU A 183 -18.55 12.17 -31.40
C GLU A 183 -19.61 12.05 -32.49
N LYS A 184 -20.11 10.84 -32.76
CA LYS A 184 -21.19 10.63 -33.74
C LYS A 184 -22.46 11.41 -33.42
N LEU A 185 -22.84 11.46 -32.14
CA LEU A 185 -24.02 12.22 -31.71
C LEU A 185 -23.83 13.73 -31.89
N LEU A 186 -22.62 14.25 -31.65
CA LEU A 186 -22.31 15.65 -31.91
C LEU A 186 -22.35 15.96 -33.42
N GLU A 187 -21.81 15.09 -34.27
CA GLU A 187 -21.90 15.22 -35.72
C GLU A 187 -23.35 15.28 -36.21
N GLU A 188 -24.23 14.42 -35.68
CA GLU A 188 -25.65 14.40 -36.02
C GLU A 188 -26.40 15.65 -35.57
N ILE A 189 -26.12 16.15 -34.35
CA ILE A 189 -26.68 17.41 -33.85
C ILE A 189 -26.29 18.57 -34.75
N PHE A 190 -25.00 18.70 -35.09
CA PHE A 190 -24.54 19.79 -35.95
C PHE A 190 -25.16 19.73 -37.35
N PHE A 191 -25.30 18.53 -37.92
CA PHE A 191 -25.98 18.35 -39.20
C PHE A 191 -27.45 18.79 -39.14
N LEU A 192 -28.18 18.40 -38.09
CA LEU A 192 -29.58 18.78 -37.92
C LEU A 192 -29.76 20.28 -37.70
N GLU A 193 -28.87 20.91 -36.93
CA GLU A 193 -28.86 22.37 -36.75
C GLU A 193 -28.68 23.10 -38.08
N ASP A 194 -27.73 22.66 -38.92
CA ASP A 194 -27.49 23.25 -40.25
C ASP A 194 -28.75 23.14 -41.14
N VAL A 195 -29.43 21.98 -41.12
CA VAL A 195 -30.67 21.77 -41.88
C VAL A 195 -31.81 22.67 -41.36
N ILE A 196 -31.95 22.84 -40.05
CA ILE A 196 -32.96 23.70 -39.43
C ILE A 196 -32.68 25.18 -39.78
N ASP A 197 -31.43 25.61 -39.67
CA ASP A 197 -31.02 26.98 -39.98
C ASP A 197 -31.22 27.32 -41.46
N ASP A 198 -30.90 26.39 -42.37
CA ASP A 198 -31.16 26.56 -43.80
C ASP A 198 -32.67 26.68 -44.09
N ARG A 199 -33.52 25.90 -43.43
CA ARG A 199 -34.99 25.99 -43.59
C ARG A 199 -35.58 27.29 -43.02
N ARG A 200 -34.95 27.88 -42.01
CA ARG A 200 -35.38 29.14 -41.41
C ARG A 200 -34.91 30.37 -42.18
N ARG A 201 -34.08 30.22 -43.22
CA ARG A 201 -33.59 31.38 -43.99
C ARG A 201 -34.68 31.99 -44.87
N PRO A 202 -34.78 33.34 -44.89
CA PRO A 202 -35.56 34.04 -45.90
C PRO A 202 -35.04 33.74 -47.30
N PHE A 203 -35.95 33.65 -48.28
CA PHE A 203 -35.58 33.53 -49.70
C PHE A 203 -34.61 34.66 -50.10
N GLY A 204 -33.45 34.28 -50.64
CA GLY A 204 -32.41 35.22 -51.09
C GLY A 204 -31.28 35.49 -50.08
N ALA A 205 -31.35 34.97 -48.85
CA ALA A 205 -30.25 35.07 -47.90
C ALA A 205 -29.06 34.18 -48.32
N ARG A 206 -27.83 34.73 -48.30
CA ARG A 206 -26.62 33.98 -48.64
C ARG A 206 -26.35 32.86 -47.62
N PRO A 207 -25.78 31.72 -48.04
CA PRO A 207 -25.33 30.69 -47.13
C PRO A 207 -24.36 31.23 -46.09
N ARG A 208 -24.65 31.03 -44.79
CA ARG A 208 -23.73 31.37 -43.71
C ARG A 208 -22.70 30.23 -43.63
N ARG A 209 -21.48 30.47 -44.10
CA ARG A 209 -20.38 29.52 -43.94
C ARG A 209 -19.85 29.65 -42.52
N TYR A 210 -20.00 28.61 -41.71
CA TYR A 210 -19.39 28.59 -40.39
C TYR A 210 -17.86 28.48 -40.50
N PRO A 211 -17.10 29.19 -39.66
CA PRO A 211 -15.67 28.93 -39.53
C PRO A 211 -15.53 27.50 -38.99
N GLY A 212 -15.03 26.58 -39.82
CA GLY A 212 -14.87 25.16 -39.46
C GLY A 212 -15.77 24.19 -40.20
N GLN A 213 -16.57 24.64 -41.18
CA GLN A 213 -17.28 23.75 -42.11
C GLN A 213 -16.24 22.89 -42.86
N GLY A 214 -16.13 21.61 -42.47
CA GLY A 214 -15.10 20.67 -42.94
C GLY A 214 -13.85 20.50 -42.07
N LEU A 215 -13.73 21.17 -40.92
CA LEU A 215 -12.54 21.12 -40.03
C LEU A 215 -12.80 20.51 -38.64
N VAL A 216 -14.03 20.07 -38.34
CA VAL A 216 -14.37 19.38 -37.08
C VAL A 216 -13.44 18.18 -36.82
N TYR A 217 -12.97 17.55 -37.89
CA TYR A 217 -12.12 16.36 -37.90
C TYR A 217 -10.73 16.51 -37.24
N LYS A 218 -10.16 17.72 -37.15
CA LYS A 218 -8.71 17.86 -36.84
C LYS A 218 -8.37 18.21 -35.39
N TYR A 219 -9.33 18.68 -34.59
CA TYR A 219 -9.05 19.21 -33.25
C TYR A 219 -9.39 18.26 -32.10
N PHE A 220 -10.24 17.26 -32.31
CA PHE A 220 -10.68 16.36 -31.24
C PHE A 220 -9.76 15.14 -31.02
N LEU A 221 -8.81 14.90 -31.93
CA LEU A 221 -7.92 13.73 -31.89
C LEU A 221 -6.75 13.83 -30.88
N GLY A 222 -6.59 14.93 -30.12
CA GLY A 222 -5.47 15.00 -29.16
C GLY A 222 -5.35 16.19 -28.22
N GLY A 223 -6.38 17.05 -28.06
CA GLY A 223 -6.30 18.22 -27.17
C GLY A 223 -7.30 18.14 -26.01
N ASP A 224 -6.86 18.43 -24.78
CA ASP A 224 -7.71 18.60 -23.58
C ASP A 224 -8.57 19.90 -23.62
N GLY A 225 -8.86 20.41 -24.82
CA GLY A 225 -9.54 21.69 -25.03
C GLY A 225 -10.87 21.55 -25.79
N PRO A 226 -11.81 22.51 -25.63
CA PRO A 226 -13.00 22.58 -26.46
C PRO A 226 -12.60 22.74 -27.95
N SER A 227 -13.35 22.10 -28.85
CA SER A 227 -13.07 22.25 -30.28
C SER A 227 -13.16 23.72 -30.71
N PRO A 228 -12.30 24.17 -31.64
CA PRO A 228 -12.38 25.51 -32.20
C PRO A 228 -13.72 25.83 -32.85
N ALA A 229 -14.49 24.83 -33.28
CA ALA A 229 -15.86 25.04 -33.76
C ALA A 229 -16.82 25.39 -32.61
N ILE A 230 -16.62 24.77 -31.43
CA ILE A 230 -17.34 25.12 -30.20
C ILE A 230 -16.89 26.49 -29.69
N GLU A 231 -15.58 26.77 -29.67
CA GLU A 231 -15.07 28.09 -29.29
C GLU A 231 -15.57 29.18 -30.24
N ALA A 232 -15.56 28.95 -31.55
CA ALA A 232 -16.10 29.90 -32.54
C ALA A 232 -17.59 30.17 -32.31
N ARG A 233 -18.38 29.13 -31.98
CA ARG A 233 -19.81 29.29 -31.66
C ARG A 233 -20.04 30.00 -30.34
N VAL A 234 -19.24 29.72 -29.30
CA VAL A 234 -19.30 30.44 -28.02
C VAL A 234 -18.93 31.90 -28.21
N LEU A 235 -17.88 32.19 -28.98
CA LEU A 235 -17.45 33.55 -29.30
C LEU A 235 -18.47 34.29 -30.17
N GLU A 236 -19.13 33.62 -31.10
CA GLU A 236 -20.18 34.22 -31.93
C GLU A 236 -21.48 34.44 -31.15
N ALA A 237 -21.85 33.54 -30.22
CA ALA A 237 -22.96 33.73 -29.31
C ALA A 237 -22.71 34.85 -28.27
N GLN A 238 -21.45 35.14 -27.96
CA GLN A 238 -21.04 36.23 -27.08
C GLN A 238 -20.90 37.59 -27.78
N ARG A 239 -21.03 37.66 -29.11
CA ARG A 239 -21.07 38.96 -29.79
C ARG A 239 -22.41 39.64 -29.47
N PRO A 240 -22.42 40.78 -28.75
CA PRO A 240 -23.62 41.60 -28.63
C PRO A 240 -24.02 42.01 -30.05
N TYR A 241 -25.30 41.92 -30.37
CA TYR A 241 -25.86 42.38 -31.64
C TYR A 241 -25.37 43.82 -31.92
N LEU A 242 -24.38 43.94 -32.81
CA LEU A 242 -23.91 45.18 -33.42
C LEU A 242 -24.40 45.21 -34.86
#